data_AF-A0A2W2D0P6-F1
#
_entry.id   AF-A0A2W2D0P6-F1
#
_cell.length_a   1.000
_cell.length_b   1.000
_cell.length_c   1.000
_cell.angle_alpha   90.00
_cell.angle_beta   90.00
_cell.angle_gamma   90.00
#
_symmetry.space_group_name_H-M   'P 1'
#
loop_
_entity.id
_entity.type
_entity.pdbx_description
1 polymer ?
#
loop_
_entity_poly.entity_id
_entity_poly.type
_entity_poly.pdbx_seq_one_letter_code
_entity_poly.pdbx_strand_id
1 'polypeptide(L)'
;MTGPLTTPTDLAVRLHSPGLVVLDATVELATPTFDGDHRAGSGYPGWAAEHIPGARHADLLTTLSDPASPYHFTRPSPAVLASSLADLGVVDGVEVVVYDRADGIWAARLWWLLDWIGVPTTVLDGGLTAWRAAGLPVATIAPDRSESPTDQPDPTDQPDSADRGAGRTVRAGSGAATLTPQVRPGRWIDRDEVARWLAGEQDATVVCALNPPAYRGDVPTRYARRGHIPGSANLPARTLLDTDGRLLPPPALRAALGDLPESTRPIWLYCGGGISATLLALALATVGRTDVAVYDGSLEQWSAAPDLPLTRGDEPTARLDPDTRELLDRPEFAVLSTTEPDGQAQLSVMWVGRDGDHLLMATKAGRRKVRNIRRDPRVTVLVYDRQRPTRYTEIRGRAAVTDEDAHALINELARRYTGAEHLVGSPAEEADRVVLRITPDRVRAHR
;
A
#
# COMPACT_ATOMS: atom_id res chain seq x y z
N MET A 1 14.19 -21.66 -9.57
CA MET A 1 12.78 -21.52 -10.01
C MET A 1 12.75 -20.42 -11.05
N THR A 2 12.06 -20.62 -12.16
CA THR A 2 11.72 -19.54 -13.11
C THR A 2 10.95 -18.45 -12.35
N GLY A 3 11.24 -17.18 -12.64
CA GLY A 3 10.61 -16.05 -11.96
C GLY A 3 9.09 -15.96 -12.23
N PRO A 4 8.37 -15.02 -11.60
CA PRO A 4 6.91 -14.91 -11.75
C PRO A 4 6.48 -14.30 -13.10
N LEU A 5 7.40 -14.11 -14.05
CA LEU A 5 7.16 -13.44 -15.33
C LEU A 5 7.41 -14.38 -16.52
N THR A 6 6.65 -14.17 -17.59
CA THR A 6 6.86 -14.78 -18.91
C THR A 6 6.88 -13.71 -20.00
N THR A 7 7.64 -13.93 -21.07
CA THR A 7 7.69 -12.99 -22.21
C THR A 7 6.60 -13.33 -23.24
N PRO A 8 6.23 -12.37 -24.12
CA PRO A 8 5.31 -12.66 -25.22
C PRO A 8 5.80 -13.80 -26.13
N THR A 9 7.08 -13.82 -26.46
CA THR A 9 7.69 -14.86 -27.30
C THR A 9 7.64 -16.23 -26.63
N ASP A 10 7.96 -16.30 -25.34
CA ASP A 10 7.92 -17.56 -24.58
C ASP A 10 6.48 -18.08 -24.48
N LEU A 11 5.51 -17.20 -24.21
CA LEU A 11 4.10 -17.58 -24.19
C LEU A 11 3.61 -18.08 -25.56
N ALA A 12 3.98 -17.38 -26.65
CA ALA A 12 3.55 -17.75 -28.00
C ALA A 12 3.97 -19.16 -28.42
N VAL A 13 5.18 -19.59 -28.03
CA VAL A 13 5.70 -20.94 -28.33
C VAL A 13 4.82 -22.05 -27.73
N ARG A 14 4.20 -21.78 -26.58
CA ARG A 14 3.45 -22.76 -25.78
C ARG A 14 1.96 -22.44 -25.67
N LEU A 15 1.45 -21.49 -26.45
CA LEU A 15 0.05 -21.03 -26.38
C LEU A 15 -0.96 -22.16 -26.60
N HIS A 16 -0.58 -23.17 -27.39
CA HIS A 16 -1.40 -24.34 -27.72
C HIS A 16 -1.08 -25.57 -26.86
N SER A 17 -0.23 -25.44 -25.84
CA SER A 17 0.13 -26.56 -24.97
C SER A 17 -1.11 -27.04 -24.20
N PRO A 18 -1.38 -28.36 -24.17
CA PRO A 18 -2.44 -28.89 -23.33
C PRO A 18 -2.13 -28.60 -21.86
N GLY A 19 -3.11 -28.06 -21.13
CA GLY A 19 -2.95 -27.71 -19.72
C GLY A 19 -2.45 -26.28 -19.45
N LEU A 20 -2.36 -25.41 -20.47
CA LEU A 20 -2.16 -23.97 -20.28
C LEU A 20 -3.49 -23.23 -20.26
N VAL A 21 -3.70 -22.37 -19.27
CA VAL A 21 -4.82 -21.43 -19.21
C VAL A 21 -4.30 -20.01 -19.24
N VAL A 22 -4.80 -19.20 -20.17
CA VAL A 22 -4.45 -17.77 -20.28
C VAL A 22 -5.64 -16.94 -19.83
N LEU A 23 -5.43 -16.02 -18.89
CA LEU A 23 -6.48 -15.18 -18.31
C LEU A 23 -6.20 -13.69 -18.54
N ASP A 24 -7.18 -12.97 -19.06
CA ASP A 24 -7.20 -11.51 -19.12
C ASP A 24 -7.90 -10.97 -17.86
N ALA A 25 -7.16 -10.25 -17.02
CA ALA A 25 -7.64 -9.72 -15.75
C ALA A 25 -8.05 -8.24 -15.83
N THR A 26 -8.20 -7.67 -17.03
CA THR A 26 -8.38 -6.23 -17.20
C THR A 26 -9.63 -5.72 -16.49
N VAL A 27 -9.47 -4.59 -15.78
CA VAL A 27 -10.57 -3.78 -15.25
C VAL A 27 -10.38 -2.35 -15.77
N GLU A 28 -11.48 -1.74 -16.21
CA GLU A 28 -11.49 -0.33 -16.56
C GLU A 28 -11.67 0.50 -15.30
N LEU A 29 -10.75 1.42 -15.03
CA LEU A 29 -10.82 2.27 -13.84
C LEU A 29 -10.58 3.72 -14.24
N ALA A 30 -11.63 4.53 -14.13
CA ALA A 30 -11.55 5.95 -14.47
C ALA A 30 -10.77 6.74 -13.41
N THR A 31 -10.13 7.82 -13.83
CA THR A 31 -9.50 8.77 -12.89
C THR A 31 -10.59 9.46 -12.07
N PRO A 32 -10.49 9.51 -10.73
CA PRO A 32 -11.48 10.15 -9.89
C PRO A 32 -11.51 11.66 -10.13
N THR A 33 -12.72 12.23 -10.09
CA THR A 33 -12.97 13.66 -10.26
C THR A 33 -13.26 14.36 -8.93
N PHE A 34 -13.74 13.62 -7.92
CA PHE A 34 -13.97 14.07 -6.55
C PHE A 34 -13.64 12.93 -5.56
N ASP A 35 -13.67 13.21 -4.25
CA ASP A 35 -13.40 12.19 -3.23
C ASP A 35 -14.52 11.16 -3.11
N GLY A 36 -14.17 9.88 -3.14
CA GLY A 36 -15.16 8.78 -3.16
C GLY A 36 -15.70 8.44 -4.55
N ASP A 37 -15.13 9.03 -5.61
CA ASP A 37 -15.53 8.77 -7.01
C ASP A 37 -15.01 7.40 -7.51
N HIS A 38 -15.66 6.31 -7.06
CA HIS A 38 -15.33 4.96 -7.51
C HIS A 38 -16.11 4.61 -8.78
N ARG A 39 -15.39 4.54 -9.91
CA ARG A 39 -15.94 4.20 -11.24
C ARG A 39 -15.11 3.10 -11.89
N ALA A 40 -15.39 1.86 -11.48
CA ALA A 40 -14.82 0.66 -12.07
C ALA A 40 -15.80 0.04 -13.08
N GLY A 41 -15.29 -0.41 -14.22
CA GLY A 41 -16.02 -1.14 -15.25
C GLY A 41 -15.33 -2.47 -15.56
N SER A 42 -16.11 -3.44 -16.01
CA SER A 42 -15.58 -4.73 -16.47
C SER A 42 -14.67 -4.52 -17.69
N GLY A 43 -13.52 -5.21 -17.76
CA GLY A 43 -12.67 -5.21 -18.95
C GLY A 43 -13.20 -6.08 -20.09
N TYR A 44 -14.35 -6.74 -19.90
CA TYR A 44 -14.94 -7.64 -20.87
C TYR A 44 -15.12 -7.02 -22.27
N PRO A 45 -15.64 -5.78 -22.43
CA PRO A 45 -15.79 -5.20 -23.76
C PRO A 45 -14.45 -5.08 -24.50
N GLY A 46 -13.38 -4.68 -23.80
CA GLY A 46 -12.03 -4.60 -24.33
C GLY A 46 -11.46 -5.96 -24.72
N TRP A 47 -11.64 -6.96 -23.86
CA TRP A 47 -11.25 -8.35 -24.13
C TRP A 47 -12.02 -8.95 -25.33
N ALA A 48 -13.33 -8.77 -25.38
CA ALA A 48 -14.17 -9.25 -26.48
C ALA A 48 -13.75 -8.63 -27.82
N ALA A 49 -13.42 -7.33 -27.83
CA ALA A 49 -12.91 -6.65 -29.00
C ALA A 49 -11.53 -7.17 -29.43
N GLU A 50 -10.64 -7.48 -28.48
CA GLU A 50 -9.30 -7.97 -28.78
C GLU A 50 -8.62 -8.64 -27.56
N HIS A 51 -8.12 -9.86 -27.73
CA HIS A 51 -7.43 -10.62 -26.69
C HIS A 51 -6.37 -11.58 -27.24
N ILE A 52 -5.51 -12.13 -26.38
CA ILE A 52 -4.59 -13.21 -26.75
C ILE A 52 -5.41 -14.46 -27.14
N PRO A 53 -5.12 -15.15 -28.27
CA PRO A 53 -5.90 -16.30 -28.72
C PRO A 53 -6.04 -17.38 -27.64
N GLY A 54 -7.28 -17.82 -27.40
CA GLY A 54 -7.61 -18.82 -26.39
C GLY A 54 -7.68 -18.28 -24.94
N ALA A 55 -7.34 -17.01 -24.70
CA ALA A 55 -7.46 -16.41 -23.39
C ALA A 55 -8.94 -16.26 -22.97
N ARG A 56 -9.19 -16.32 -21.66
CA ARG A 56 -10.51 -16.16 -21.05
C ARG A 56 -10.53 -14.88 -20.21
N HIS A 57 -11.67 -14.19 -20.17
CA HIS A 57 -11.83 -13.02 -19.30
C HIS A 57 -12.01 -13.45 -17.84
N ALA A 58 -11.13 -12.96 -16.97
CA ALA A 58 -11.18 -13.14 -15.53
C ALA A 58 -11.74 -11.87 -14.88
N ASP A 59 -13.04 -11.87 -14.58
CA ASP A 59 -13.73 -10.70 -14.02
C ASP A 59 -13.33 -10.48 -12.54
N LEU A 60 -12.35 -9.60 -12.33
CA LEU A 60 -11.93 -9.14 -11.00
C LEU A 60 -12.93 -8.21 -10.32
N LEU A 61 -13.87 -7.60 -11.04
CA LEU A 61 -14.83 -6.67 -10.46
C LEU A 61 -15.99 -7.42 -9.76
N THR A 62 -16.45 -8.51 -10.37
CA THR A 62 -17.62 -9.26 -9.87
C THR A 62 -17.28 -10.68 -9.48
N THR A 63 -16.92 -11.54 -10.44
CA THR A 63 -16.81 -12.99 -10.25
C THR A 63 -15.68 -13.40 -9.30
N LEU A 64 -14.56 -12.69 -9.33
CA LEU A 64 -13.36 -12.97 -8.51
C LEU A 64 -13.21 -12.00 -7.33
N SER A 65 -14.30 -11.37 -6.91
CA SER A 65 -14.38 -10.48 -5.76
C SER A 65 -15.48 -10.93 -4.81
N ASP A 66 -15.36 -10.59 -3.53
CA ASP A 66 -16.39 -10.85 -2.53
C ASP A 66 -17.60 -9.92 -2.74
N PRO A 67 -18.78 -10.44 -3.16
CA PRO A 67 -19.95 -9.62 -3.41
C PRO A 67 -20.60 -9.09 -2.13
N ALA A 68 -20.26 -9.64 -0.96
CA ALA A 68 -20.82 -9.22 0.33
C ALA A 68 -20.03 -8.06 0.96
N SER A 69 -18.82 -7.77 0.46
CA SER A 69 -17.99 -6.69 1.00
C SER A 69 -18.50 -5.33 0.54
N PRO A 70 -18.54 -4.31 1.42
CA PRO A 70 -18.80 -2.93 1.01
C PRO A 70 -17.60 -2.28 0.30
N TYR A 71 -16.45 -2.96 0.25
CA TYR A 71 -15.22 -2.45 -0.34
C TYR A 71 -14.89 -3.18 -1.64
N HIS A 72 -14.55 -2.41 -2.67
CA HIS A 72 -14.28 -2.95 -3.99
C HIS A 72 -13.07 -3.88 -3.99
N PHE A 73 -13.12 -4.90 -4.84
CA PHE A 73 -12.04 -5.87 -5.06
C PHE A 73 -11.63 -6.69 -3.83
N THR A 74 -12.43 -6.68 -2.76
CA THR A 74 -12.18 -7.52 -1.58
C THR A 74 -12.08 -8.97 -2.02
N ARG A 75 -11.05 -9.67 -1.55
CA ARG A 75 -10.85 -11.07 -1.94
C ARG A 75 -12.03 -11.94 -1.47
N PRO A 76 -12.54 -12.87 -2.31
CA PRO A 76 -13.50 -13.86 -1.87
C PRO A 76 -12.84 -14.92 -0.97
N SER A 77 -13.65 -15.79 -0.35
CA SER A 77 -13.10 -16.93 0.38
C SER A 77 -12.34 -17.88 -0.55
N PRO A 78 -11.36 -18.66 -0.07
CA PRO A 78 -10.60 -19.59 -0.90
C PRO A 78 -11.48 -20.59 -1.68
N ALA A 79 -12.58 -21.04 -1.09
CA ALA A 79 -13.51 -21.97 -1.74
C ALA A 79 -14.28 -21.31 -2.90
N VAL A 80 -14.76 -20.07 -2.69
CA VAL A 80 -15.44 -19.31 -3.75
C VAL A 80 -14.46 -18.98 -4.86
N LEU A 81 -13.26 -18.49 -4.52
CA LEU A 81 -12.21 -18.20 -5.49
C LEU A 81 -11.87 -19.43 -6.34
N ALA A 82 -11.68 -20.59 -5.70
CA ALA A 82 -11.34 -21.83 -6.40
C ALA A 82 -12.46 -22.29 -7.35
N SER A 83 -13.72 -22.19 -6.92
CA SER A 83 -14.88 -22.52 -7.76
C SER A 83 -14.96 -21.61 -8.98
N SER A 84 -14.84 -20.29 -8.79
CA SER A 84 -14.90 -19.30 -9.88
C SER A 84 -13.75 -19.46 -10.87
N LEU A 85 -12.56 -19.82 -10.41
CA LEU A 85 -11.41 -20.12 -11.25
C LEU A 85 -11.59 -21.45 -12.02
N ALA A 86 -12.21 -22.46 -11.42
CA ALA A 86 -12.56 -23.71 -12.10
C ALA A 86 -13.55 -23.51 -13.24
N ASP A 87 -14.50 -22.57 -13.12
CA ASP A 87 -15.40 -22.17 -14.22
C ASP A 87 -14.64 -21.52 -15.39
N LEU A 88 -13.51 -20.85 -15.09
CA LEU A 88 -12.55 -20.36 -16.08
C LEU A 88 -11.56 -21.43 -16.53
N GLY A 89 -11.79 -22.69 -16.16
CA GLY A 89 -11.00 -23.88 -16.48
C GLY A 89 -9.62 -23.94 -15.82
N VAL A 90 -9.40 -23.17 -14.75
CA VAL A 90 -8.23 -23.34 -13.88
C VAL A 90 -8.54 -24.46 -12.89
N VAL A 91 -7.88 -25.60 -13.08
CA VAL A 91 -8.09 -26.83 -12.30
C VAL A 91 -6.75 -27.39 -11.84
N ASP A 92 -6.74 -28.39 -10.96
CA ASP A 92 -5.49 -28.95 -10.45
C ASP A 92 -4.58 -29.44 -11.60
N GLY A 93 -3.30 -29.05 -11.56
CA GLY A 93 -2.27 -29.47 -12.51
C GLY A 93 -2.14 -28.62 -13.78
N VAL A 94 -2.94 -27.56 -13.96
CA VAL A 94 -2.75 -26.62 -15.09
C VAL A 94 -1.68 -25.56 -14.77
N GLU A 95 -1.06 -25.03 -15.81
CA GLU A 95 -0.27 -23.80 -15.73
C GLU A 95 -1.16 -22.60 -16.07
N VAL A 96 -1.00 -21.50 -15.31
CA VAL A 96 -1.75 -20.26 -15.55
C VAL A 96 -0.82 -19.14 -16.00
N VAL A 97 -1.22 -18.42 -17.03
CA VAL A 97 -0.61 -17.15 -17.44
C VAL A 97 -1.66 -16.06 -17.35
N VAL A 98 -1.37 -15.01 -16.59
CA VAL A 98 -2.27 -13.86 -16.45
C VAL A 98 -1.68 -12.64 -17.14
N TYR A 99 -2.55 -11.83 -17.74
CA TYR A 99 -2.18 -10.56 -18.33
C TYR A 99 -3.31 -9.54 -18.15
N ASP A 100 -3.02 -8.29 -18.48
CA ASP A 100 -4.04 -7.27 -18.70
C ASP A 100 -3.67 -6.45 -19.94
N ARG A 101 -4.57 -5.57 -20.35
CA ARG A 101 -4.43 -4.76 -21.57
C ARG A 101 -3.47 -3.58 -21.44
N ALA A 102 -3.01 -3.26 -20.23
CA ALA A 102 -2.28 -2.03 -19.93
C ALA A 102 -0.90 -2.36 -19.34
N ASP A 103 -0.68 -2.04 -18.07
CA ASP A 103 0.62 -2.02 -17.41
C ASP A 103 0.82 -3.16 -16.39
N GLY A 104 0.01 -4.22 -16.46
CA GLY A 104 0.17 -5.41 -15.62
C GLY A 104 -0.34 -5.27 -14.18
N ILE A 105 -0.89 -4.12 -13.79
CA ILE A 105 -1.39 -3.90 -12.42
C ILE A 105 -2.55 -4.84 -12.05
N TRP A 106 -3.45 -5.13 -13.00
CA TRP A 106 -4.58 -6.04 -12.75
C TRP A 106 -4.15 -7.48 -12.87
N ALA A 107 -3.24 -7.78 -13.80
CA ALA A 107 -2.59 -9.08 -13.90
C ALA A 107 -1.89 -9.45 -12.57
N ALA A 108 -1.18 -8.49 -11.96
CA ALA A 108 -0.54 -8.67 -10.66
C ALA A 108 -1.56 -8.95 -9.53
N ARG A 109 -2.75 -8.33 -9.56
CA ARG A 109 -3.82 -8.62 -8.59
C ARG A 109 -4.30 -10.06 -8.71
N LEU A 110 -4.58 -10.52 -9.93
CA LEU A 110 -5.02 -11.90 -10.15
C LEU A 110 -3.91 -12.90 -9.82
N TRP A 111 -2.66 -12.60 -10.18
CA TRP A 111 -1.49 -13.39 -9.77
C TRP A 111 -1.40 -13.55 -8.26
N TRP A 112 -1.63 -12.47 -7.49
CA TRP A 112 -1.58 -12.53 -6.03
C TRP A 112 -2.70 -13.38 -5.42
N LEU A 113 -3.92 -13.31 -5.97
CA LEU A 113 -5.03 -14.20 -5.59
C LEU A 113 -4.68 -15.68 -5.84
N LEU A 114 -4.12 -15.99 -7.02
CA LEU A 114 -3.71 -17.33 -7.41
C LEU A 114 -2.54 -17.84 -6.54
N ASP A 115 -1.54 -16.99 -6.28
CA ASP A 115 -0.42 -17.31 -5.38
C ASP A 115 -0.92 -17.64 -3.97
N TRP A 116 -1.91 -16.88 -3.48
CA TRP A 116 -2.51 -17.09 -2.16
C TRP A 116 -3.15 -18.46 -2.01
N ILE A 117 -3.82 -18.97 -3.04
CA ILE A 117 -4.40 -20.33 -3.03
C ILE A 117 -3.48 -21.39 -3.64
N GLY A 118 -2.20 -21.06 -3.86
CA GLY A 118 -1.17 -22.01 -4.24
C GLY A 118 -1.16 -22.44 -5.71
N VAL A 119 -1.83 -21.70 -6.61
CA VAL A 119 -1.88 -22.00 -8.04
C VAL A 119 -0.62 -21.49 -8.76
N PRO A 120 0.18 -22.36 -9.41
CA PRO A 120 1.35 -21.94 -10.17
C PRO A 120 0.96 -20.99 -11.30
N THR A 121 1.44 -19.74 -11.23
CA THR A 121 1.04 -18.67 -12.14
C THR A 121 2.23 -17.82 -12.54
N THR A 122 2.27 -17.40 -13.81
CA THR A 122 3.17 -16.37 -14.31
C THR A 122 2.39 -15.19 -14.89
N VAL A 123 2.98 -14.00 -14.84
CA VAL A 123 2.42 -12.78 -15.42
C VAL A 123 3.11 -12.52 -16.76
N LEU A 124 2.32 -12.22 -17.81
CA LEU A 124 2.86 -11.78 -19.08
C LEU A 124 3.42 -10.37 -18.95
N ASP A 125 4.74 -10.23 -19.03
CA ASP A 125 5.44 -8.97 -18.81
C ASP A 125 5.13 -7.96 -19.94
N GLY A 126 4.56 -6.81 -19.57
CA GLY A 126 4.04 -5.79 -20.48
C GLY A 126 2.67 -6.10 -21.12
N GLY A 127 2.01 -7.19 -20.71
CA GLY A 127 0.62 -7.50 -21.05
C GLY A 127 0.32 -7.56 -22.56
N LEU A 128 -0.92 -7.20 -22.93
CA LEU A 128 -1.36 -7.20 -24.34
C LEU A 128 -0.58 -6.18 -25.19
N THR A 129 -0.11 -5.08 -24.59
CA THR A 129 0.70 -4.07 -25.27
C THR A 129 2.01 -4.68 -25.78
N ALA A 130 2.73 -5.40 -24.92
CA ALA A 130 3.95 -6.11 -25.30
C ALA A 130 3.68 -7.25 -26.30
N TRP A 131 2.56 -7.95 -26.17
CA TRP A 131 2.13 -8.98 -27.12
C TRP A 131 1.95 -8.43 -28.53
N ARG A 132 1.23 -7.31 -28.67
CA ARG A 132 1.05 -6.61 -29.95
C ARG A 132 2.37 -6.07 -30.50
N ALA A 133 3.21 -5.48 -29.65
CA ALA A 133 4.51 -4.96 -30.04
C ALA A 133 5.45 -6.06 -30.60
N ALA A 134 5.27 -7.31 -30.15
CA ALA A 134 5.96 -8.47 -30.69
C ALA A 134 5.38 -9.00 -32.03
N GLY A 135 4.32 -8.38 -32.56
CA GLY A 135 3.67 -8.78 -33.81
C GLY A 135 2.88 -10.08 -33.72
N LEU A 136 2.48 -10.47 -32.51
CA LEU A 136 1.79 -11.74 -32.26
C LEU A 136 0.28 -11.62 -32.50
N PRO A 137 -0.39 -12.73 -32.91
CA PRO A 137 -1.80 -12.70 -33.30
C PRO A 137 -2.72 -12.41 -32.12
N VAL A 138 -3.85 -11.75 -32.41
CA VAL A 138 -4.95 -11.49 -31.46
C VAL A 138 -6.24 -12.13 -31.97
N ALA A 139 -7.15 -12.43 -31.05
CA ALA A 139 -8.48 -12.95 -31.31
C ALA A 139 -9.54 -11.92 -30.93
N THR A 140 -10.74 -12.07 -31.51
CA THR A 140 -11.91 -11.22 -31.26
C THR A 140 -13.13 -12.12 -31.08
N ILE A 141 -14.06 -11.73 -30.22
CA ILE A 141 -15.39 -12.36 -30.15
C ILE A 141 -16.29 -11.67 -31.16
N ALA A 142 -16.79 -12.43 -32.14
CA ALA A 142 -17.77 -11.90 -33.06
C ALA A 142 -19.02 -11.48 -32.28
N PRO A 143 -19.56 -10.26 -32.48
CA PRO A 143 -20.83 -9.87 -31.89
C PRO A 143 -21.92 -10.84 -32.38
N ASP A 144 -22.70 -11.36 -31.45
CA ASP A 144 -23.81 -12.25 -31.79
C ASP A 144 -24.79 -11.48 -32.70
N ARG A 145 -25.07 -11.98 -33.90
CA ARG A 145 -25.95 -11.34 -34.88
C ARG A 145 -27.44 -11.61 -34.59
N SER A 146 -27.79 -11.92 -33.35
CA SER A 146 -29.10 -12.47 -32.97
C SER A 146 -30.09 -11.44 -32.41
N GLU A 147 -29.95 -10.15 -32.70
CA GLU A 147 -31.01 -9.17 -32.44
C GLU A 147 -31.29 -8.32 -33.68
N SER A 148 -32.34 -8.70 -34.41
CA SER A 148 -32.97 -7.85 -35.43
C SER A 148 -33.95 -6.89 -34.74
N PRO A 149 -33.98 -5.59 -35.08
CA PRO A 149 -34.81 -4.62 -34.39
C PRO A 149 -36.24 -4.62 -34.97
N THR A 150 -37.11 -5.48 -34.47
CA THR A 150 -38.56 -5.33 -34.61
C THR A 150 -39.27 -5.92 -33.40
N ASP A 151 -39.48 -5.13 -32.36
CA ASP A 151 -40.83 -4.91 -31.84
C ASP A 151 -40.86 -3.69 -30.93
N GLN A 152 -41.82 -2.81 -31.20
CA GLN A 152 -42.06 -1.59 -30.45
C GLN A 152 -42.97 -1.96 -29.26
N PRO A 153 -42.62 -1.66 -28.00
CA PRO A 153 -43.40 -2.13 -26.86
C PRO A 153 -44.73 -1.38 -26.68
N ASP A 154 -45.77 -2.16 -26.39
CA ASP A 154 -47.16 -1.80 -26.05
C ASP A 154 -47.21 -0.96 -24.75
N PRO A 155 -48.01 0.13 -24.62
CA PRO A 155 -47.87 1.10 -23.53
C PRO A 155 -48.56 0.73 -22.21
N THR A 156 -48.94 -0.54 -21.96
CA THR A 156 -49.77 -0.89 -20.79
C THR A 156 -49.16 -1.81 -19.74
N ASP A 157 -47.85 -2.12 -19.78
CA ASP A 157 -47.22 -2.86 -18.68
C ASP A 157 -46.46 -1.95 -17.71
N GLN A 158 -47.00 -1.83 -16.49
CA GLN A 158 -46.31 -1.25 -15.35
C GLN A 158 -45.34 -2.29 -14.74
N PRO A 159 -44.18 -1.85 -14.21
CA PRO A 159 -43.12 -2.76 -13.82
C PRO A 159 -43.42 -3.37 -12.46
N ASP A 160 -43.56 -4.70 -12.41
CA ASP A 160 -43.44 -5.45 -11.18
C ASP A 160 -42.02 -6.01 -11.02
N SER A 161 -41.60 -6.07 -9.77
CA SER A 161 -40.22 -6.26 -9.33
C SER A 161 -39.62 -7.64 -9.63
N ALA A 162 -38.28 -7.64 -9.71
CA ALA A 162 -37.37 -8.79 -9.63
C ALA A 162 -37.21 -9.69 -10.87
N ASP A 163 -36.28 -9.34 -11.75
CA ASP A 163 -35.39 -10.33 -12.38
C ASP A 163 -34.08 -9.64 -12.82
N ARG A 164 -32.96 -9.94 -12.14
CA ARG A 164 -31.62 -9.54 -12.61
C ARG A 164 -31.02 -10.75 -13.29
N GLY A 165 -30.99 -10.67 -14.62
CA GLY A 165 -30.59 -11.73 -15.54
C GLY A 165 -29.32 -12.47 -15.14
N ALA A 166 -29.49 -13.77 -14.94
CA ALA A 166 -28.41 -14.73 -14.87
C ALA A 166 -27.72 -14.82 -16.24
N GLY A 167 -26.42 -14.50 -16.27
CA GLY A 167 -25.55 -14.72 -17.42
C GLY A 167 -25.56 -16.20 -17.82
N ARG A 168 -25.85 -16.46 -19.09
CA ARG A 168 -25.99 -17.78 -19.69
C ARG A 168 -24.64 -18.50 -19.75
N THR A 169 -24.37 -19.35 -18.75
CA THR A 169 -23.20 -20.24 -18.72
C THR A 169 -23.43 -21.42 -19.65
N VAL A 170 -22.57 -21.58 -20.67
CA VAL A 170 -22.52 -22.79 -21.49
C VAL A 170 -21.91 -23.90 -20.63
N ARG A 171 -22.73 -24.83 -20.12
CA ARG A 171 -22.24 -26.04 -19.43
C ARG A 171 -21.66 -27.01 -20.44
N ALA A 172 -20.36 -27.30 -20.32
CA ALA A 172 -19.70 -28.42 -20.98
C ALA A 172 -19.36 -29.53 -19.96
N GLY A 173 -19.79 -30.75 -20.27
CA GLY A 173 -19.08 -32.00 -19.99
C GLY A 173 -18.82 -32.42 -18.54
N SER A 174 -19.55 -33.45 -18.10
CA SER A 174 -19.38 -34.17 -16.83
C SER A 174 -18.03 -34.93 -16.74
N GLY A 175 -17.20 -34.42 -15.84
CA GLY A 175 -15.98 -35.01 -15.29
C GLY A 175 -15.32 -33.89 -14.50
N ALA A 176 -15.90 -33.53 -13.34
CA ALA A 176 -15.69 -32.23 -12.70
C ALA A 176 -14.23 -32.04 -12.28
N ALA A 177 -13.42 -31.53 -13.20
CA ALA A 177 -12.08 -31.06 -12.93
C ALA A 177 -12.20 -29.99 -11.85
N THR A 178 -11.54 -30.24 -10.71
CA THR A 178 -11.68 -29.44 -9.50
C THR A 178 -10.36 -28.69 -9.25
N LEU A 179 -10.44 -27.53 -8.61
CA LEU A 179 -9.28 -26.81 -8.11
C LEU A 179 -9.25 -26.93 -6.58
N THR A 180 -8.18 -27.48 -6.03
CA THR A 180 -8.03 -27.68 -4.58
C THR A 180 -7.17 -26.56 -4.00
N PRO A 181 -7.75 -25.56 -3.30
CA PRO A 181 -6.98 -24.40 -2.83
C PRO A 181 -5.97 -24.79 -1.74
N GLN A 182 -4.70 -24.45 -1.97
CA GLN A 182 -3.60 -24.59 -1.01
C GLN A 182 -3.28 -23.22 -0.40
N VAL A 183 -4.04 -22.84 0.62
CA VAL A 183 -3.97 -21.50 1.21
C VAL A 183 -2.59 -21.25 1.85
N ARG A 184 -1.91 -20.22 1.38
CA ARG A 184 -0.65 -19.74 1.94
C ARG A 184 -0.91 -18.69 3.03
N PRO A 185 -0.61 -18.99 4.31
CA PRO A 185 -0.84 -18.04 5.40
C PRO A 185 0.08 -16.82 5.28
N GLY A 186 -0.32 -15.70 5.87
CA GLY A 186 0.50 -14.47 5.90
C GLY A 186 0.54 -13.68 4.58
N ARG A 187 -0.26 -14.05 3.57
CA ARG A 187 -0.40 -13.29 2.32
C ARG A 187 -1.26 -12.04 2.45
N TRP A 188 -2.17 -12.04 3.40
CA TRP A 188 -3.11 -10.95 3.60
C TRP A 188 -3.00 -10.43 5.01
N ILE A 189 -3.12 -9.11 5.13
CA ILE A 189 -3.23 -8.38 6.39
C ILE A 189 -4.63 -7.77 6.44
N ASP A 190 -5.23 -7.72 7.62
CA ASP A 190 -6.49 -7.02 7.86
C ASP A 190 -6.28 -5.63 8.51
N ARG A 191 -7.38 -4.87 8.63
CA ARG A 191 -7.35 -3.52 9.20
C ARG A 191 -6.86 -3.50 10.66
N ASP A 192 -7.23 -4.52 11.43
CA ASP A 192 -6.97 -4.57 12.86
C ASP A 192 -5.49 -4.90 13.12
N GLU A 193 -4.87 -5.73 12.28
CA GLU A 193 -3.42 -5.93 12.23
C GLU A 193 -2.66 -4.63 11.92
N VAL A 194 -3.13 -3.85 10.93
CA VAL A 194 -2.54 -2.53 10.63
C VAL A 194 -2.71 -1.56 11.78
N ALA A 195 -3.87 -1.55 12.46
CA ALA A 195 -4.11 -0.72 13.63
C ALA A 195 -3.17 -1.09 14.80
N ARG A 196 -2.94 -2.39 15.04
CA ARG A 196 -1.98 -2.86 16.05
C ARG A 196 -0.53 -2.53 15.69
N TRP A 197 -0.16 -2.59 14.41
CA TRP A 197 1.14 -2.08 13.94
C TRP A 197 1.30 -0.60 14.23
N LEU A 198 0.27 0.20 13.93
CA LEU A 198 0.28 1.63 14.18
C LEU A 198 0.38 1.95 15.69
N ALA A 199 -0.25 1.14 16.54
CA ALA A 199 -0.13 1.22 17.99
C ALA A 199 1.24 0.75 18.54
N GLY A 200 2.13 0.24 17.68
CA GLY A 200 3.46 -0.23 18.06
C GLY A 200 3.50 -1.67 18.58
N GLU A 201 2.39 -2.40 18.52
CA GLU A 201 2.26 -3.81 18.98
C GLU A 201 2.80 -4.83 17.97
N GLN A 202 3.02 -4.41 16.72
CA GLN A 202 3.59 -5.24 15.66
C GLN A 202 4.81 -4.56 15.05
N ASP A 203 5.75 -5.35 14.53
CA ASP A 203 6.89 -4.85 13.77
C ASP A 203 6.75 -5.23 12.30
N ALA A 204 6.65 -4.22 11.44
CA ALA A 204 6.61 -4.37 9.99
C ALA A 204 7.07 -3.06 9.34
N THR A 205 7.59 -3.18 8.12
CA THR A 205 7.73 -2.06 7.19
C THR A 205 6.46 -1.98 6.38
N VAL A 206 5.64 -0.94 6.60
CA VAL A 206 4.38 -0.73 5.86
C VAL A 206 4.63 0.24 4.72
N VAL A 207 4.23 -0.15 3.50
CA VAL A 207 4.53 0.60 2.27
C VAL A 207 3.27 0.86 1.46
N CYS A 208 3.02 2.13 1.15
CA CYS A 208 1.96 2.58 0.25
C CYS A 208 2.45 2.58 -1.20
N ALA A 209 1.75 1.86 -2.07
CA ALA A 209 2.06 1.71 -3.48
C ALA A 209 1.38 2.75 -4.40
N LEU A 210 0.71 3.75 -3.84
CA LEU A 210 0.09 4.84 -4.60
C LEU A 210 1.14 5.84 -5.13
N ASN A 211 0.77 6.63 -6.13
CA ASN A 211 1.60 7.74 -6.60
C ASN A 211 1.74 8.83 -5.51
N PRO A 212 2.82 9.65 -5.55
CA PRO A 212 3.09 10.61 -4.49
C PRO A 212 1.96 11.63 -4.24
N PRO A 213 1.31 12.22 -5.26
CA PRO A 213 0.18 13.12 -5.03
C PRO A 213 -1.00 12.46 -4.27
N ALA A 214 -1.33 11.20 -4.56
CA ALA A 214 -2.38 10.47 -3.86
C ALA A 214 -1.96 10.11 -2.43
N TYR A 215 -0.70 9.70 -2.23
CA TYR A 215 -0.12 9.42 -0.91
C TYR A 215 -0.11 10.66 0.00
N ARG A 216 0.30 11.82 -0.53
CA ARG A 216 0.26 13.10 0.17
C ARG A 216 -1.15 13.58 0.47
N GLY A 217 -2.13 13.14 -0.32
CA GLY A 217 -3.51 13.59 -0.24
C GLY A 217 -3.79 14.91 -0.97
N ASP A 218 -3.02 15.23 -2.00
CA ASP A 218 -3.13 16.48 -2.77
C ASP A 218 -4.23 16.42 -3.84
N VAL A 219 -4.51 15.22 -4.35
CA VAL A 219 -5.43 14.99 -5.47
C VAL A 219 -6.73 14.32 -5.00
N PRO A 220 -7.85 14.51 -5.72
CA PRO A 220 -9.04 13.70 -5.51
C PRO A 220 -8.72 12.21 -5.56
N THR A 221 -9.37 11.45 -4.69
CA THR A 221 -9.19 10.01 -4.63
C THR A 221 -10.53 9.30 -4.69
N ARG A 222 -10.56 8.01 -5.01
CA ARG A 222 -11.79 7.21 -4.91
C ARG A 222 -12.15 6.83 -3.46
N TYR A 223 -11.49 7.41 -2.46
CA TYR A 223 -11.60 7.05 -1.05
C TYR A 223 -12.28 8.17 -0.26
N ALA A 224 -12.84 7.84 0.91
CA ALA A 224 -13.61 8.77 1.72
C ALA A 224 -12.76 9.92 2.29
N ARG A 225 -11.48 9.68 2.56
CA ARG A 225 -10.54 10.67 3.11
C ARG A 225 -9.18 10.54 2.42
N ARG A 226 -8.51 11.68 2.19
CA ARG A 226 -7.20 11.77 1.53
C ARG A 226 -6.04 11.64 2.52
N GLY A 227 -4.92 11.14 2.02
CA GLY A 227 -3.67 10.97 2.76
C GLY A 227 -3.23 9.52 2.78
N HIS A 228 -2.35 9.20 3.72
CA HIS A 228 -1.78 7.87 3.89
C HIS A 228 -1.84 7.41 5.36
N ILE A 229 -1.63 6.12 5.59
CA ILE A 229 -1.58 5.55 6.94
C ILE A 229 -0.33 6.09 7.66
N PRO A 230 -0.45 6.72 8.85
CA PRO A 230 0.68 7.34 9.53
C PRO A 230 1.86 6.37 9.73
N GLY A 231 3.08 6.87 9.56
CA GLY A 231 4.32 6.07 9.67
C GLY A 231 4.61 5.11 8.51
N SER A 232 3.73 5.00 7.51
CA SER A 232 3.97 4.14 6.33
C SER A 232 4.83 4.85 5.28
N ALA A 233 5.75 4.13 4.65
CA ALA A 233 6.57 4.66 3.54
C ALA A 233 5.77 4.73 2.23
N ASN A 234 6.26 5.49 1.24
CA ASN A 234 5.71 5.50 -0.12
C ASN A 234 6.69 4.92 -1.13
N LEU A 235 6.26 3.90 -1.88
CA LEU A 235 6.96 3.39 -3.06
C LEU A 235 5.95 3.14 -4.18
N PRO A 236 5.74 4.09 -5.10
CA PRO A 236 4.72 3.98 -6.13
C PRO A 236 4.94 2.77 -7.04
N ALA A 237 3.98 1.84 -7.15
CA ALA A 237 4.21 0.60 -7.90
C ALA A 237 4.55 0.84 -9.38
N ARG A 238 4.00 1.88 -10.00
CA ARG A 238 4.24 2.22 -11.42
C ARG A 238 5.65 2.74 -11.69
N THR A 239 6.44 3.13 -10.68
CA THR A 239 7.86 3.48 -10.89
C THR A 239 8.75 2.25 -11.05
N LEU A 240 8.20 1.06 -10.87
CA LEU A 240 8.88 -0.22 -11.06
C LEU A 240 8.69 -0.77 -12.48
N LEU A 241 7.98 -0.02 -13.32
CA LEU A 241 7.74 -0.35 -14.72
C LEU A 241 8.58 0.55 -15.62
N ASP A 242 8.96 0.03 -16.79
CA ASP A 242 9.49 0.83 -17.88
C ASP A 242 8.37 1.53 -18.68
N THR A 243 8.75 2.24 -19.73
CA THR A 243 7.82 3.00 -20.59
C THR A 243 6.86 2.10 -21.39
N ASP A 244 7.18 0.82 -21.53
CA ASP A 244 6.37 -0.16 -22.26
C ASP A 244 5.45 -0.95 -21.30
N GLY A 245 5.46 -0.62 -20.00
CA GLY A 245 4.68 -1.31 -18.98
C GLY A 245 5.27 -2.65 -18.54
N ARG A 246 6.55 -2.92 -18.84
CA ARG A 246 7.26 -4.10 -18.33
C ARG A 246 7.90 -3.81 -17.00
N LEU A 247 8.06 -4.81 -16.15
CA LEU A 247 8.86 -4.64 -14.93
C LEU A 247 10.31 -4.28 -15.31
N LEU A 248 10.90 -3.36 -14.56
CA LEU A 248 12.31 -3.01 -14.72
C LEU A 248 13.20 -4.26 -14.63
N PRO A 249 14.31 -4.33 -15.39
CA PRO A 249 15.23 -5.45 -15.30
C PRO A 249 15.83 -5.56 -13.89
N PRO A 250 16.23 -6.76 -13.43
CA PRO A 250 16.58 -6.99 -12.02
C PRO A 250 17.56 -6.00 -11.37
N PRO A 251 18.63 -5.51 -12.04
CA PRO A 251 19.50 -4.50 -11.45
C PRO A 251 18.79 -3.16 -11.17
N ALA A 252 18.01 -2.66 -12.14
CA ALA A 252 17.25 -1.42 -12.00
C ALA A 252 16.09 -1.58 -11.00
N LEU A 253 15.46 -2.76 -10.99
CA LEU A 253 14.39 -3.08 -10.05
C LEU A 253 14.89 -3.12 -8.61
N ARG A 254 16.04 -3.75 -8.33
CA ARG A 254 16.67 -3.72 -7.00
C ARG A 254 17.00 -2.29 -6.57
N ALA A 255 17.56 -1.48 -7.47
CA ALA A 255 17.85 -0.08 -7.17
C ALA A 255 16.57 0.71 -6.82
N ALA A 256 15.47 0.48 -7.54
CA ALA A 256 14.19 1.15 -7.28
C ALA A 256 13.50 0.67 -6.00
N LEU A 257 13.67 -0.61 -5.62
CA LEU A 257 13.12 -1.19 -4.39
C LEU A 257 13.90 -0.75 -3.13
N GLY A 258 15.12 -0.23 -3.28
CA GLY A 258 15.98 0.16 -2.17
C GLY A 258 16.28 -1.03 -1.26
N ASP A 259 16.23 -0.82 0.05
CA ASP A 259 16.55 -1.85 1.06
C ASP A 259 15.39 -2.82 1.36
N LEU A 260 14.25 -2.71 0.67
CA LEU A 260 13.10 -3.57 0.93
C LEU A 260 13.42 -5.06 0.75
N PRO A 261 14.11 -5.52 -0.31
CA PRO A 261 14.40 -6.95 -0.50
C PRO A 261 15.27 -7.54 0.62
N GLU A 262 16.18 -6.74 1.19
CA GLU A 262 17.12 -7.14 2.24
C GLU A 262 16.58 -6.90 3.67
N SER A 263 15.43 -6.23 3.81
CA SER A 263 14.81 -5.96 5.10
C SER A 263 14.55 -7.26 5.89
N THR A 264 15.02 -7.29 7.13
CA THR A 264 14.72 -8.38 8.07
C THR A 264 13.33 -8.25 8.69
N ARG A 265 12.67 -7.10 8.54
CA ARG A 265 11.30 -6.89 9.00
C ARG A 265 10.29 -7.45 8.00
N PRO A 266 9.14 -7.97 8.48
CA PRO A 266 7.97 -8.21 7.63
C PRO A 266 7.63 -6.98 6.79
N ILE A 267 7.21 -7.19 5.55
CA ILE A 267 6.82 -6.11 4.64
C ILE A 267 5.32 -6.22 4.39
N TRP A 268 4.59 -5.17 4.73
CA TRP A 268 3.16 -5.06 4.49
C TRP A 268 2.90 -3.98 3.46
N LEU A 269 2.18 -4.34 2.40
CA LEU A 269 1.92 -3.50 1.26
C LEU A 269 0.45 -3.09 1.26
N TYR A 270 0.19 -1.83 0.94
CA TYR A 270 -1.16 -1.37 0.69
C TYR A 270 -1.14 -0.34 -0.44
N CYS A 271 -2.29 -0.06 -1.03
CA CYS A 271 -2.42 1.08 -1.93
C CYS A 271 -3.68 1.83 -1.54
N GLY A 272 -4.70 1.85 -2.40
CA GLY A 272 -6.01 2.18 -1.88
C GLY A 272 -7.13 1.19 -2.15
N GLY A 273 -6.97 0.18 -3.00
CA GLY A 273 -7.94 -0.92 -3.09
C GLY A 273 -7.28 -2.30 -3.22
N GLY A 274 -6.08 -2.48 -2.66
CA GLY A 274 -5.36 -3.76 -2.72
C GLY A 274 -4.86 -4.17 -4.12
N ILE A 275 -4.91 -3.28 -5.11
CA ILE A 275 -4.51 -3.56 -6.51
C ILE A 275 -3.03 -3.24 -6.74
N SER A 276 -2.63 -1.96 -6.83
CA SER A 276 -1.23 -1.57 -7.06
C SER A 276 -0.23 -2.14 -6.05
N ALA A 277 -0.68 -2.45 -4.82
CA ALA A 277 0.13 -3.15 -3.82
C ALA A 277 0.63 -4.52 -4.30
N THR A 278 -0.18 -5.24 -5.10
CA THR A 278 0.19 -6.54 -5.67
C THR A 278 1.20 -6.44 -6.80
N LEU A 279 1.26 -5.32 -7.54
CA LEU A 279 2.35 -5.07 -8.49
C LEU A 279 3.68 -4.86 -7.75
N LEU A 280 3.68 -4.15 -6.63
CA LEU A 280 4.86 -4.04 -5.77
C LEU A 280 5.24 -5.41 -5.16
N ALA A 281 4.26 -6.25 -4.80
CA ALA A 281 4.50 -7.62 -4.36
C ALA A 281 5.15 -8.49 -5.47
N LEU A 282 4.67 -8.35 -6.72
CA LEU A 282 5.22 -9.02 -7.88
C LEU A 282 6.67 -8.60 -8.16
N ALA A 283 6.96 -7.29 -8.07
CA ALA A 283 8.31 -6.76 -8.19
C ALA A 283 9.27 -7.33 -7.13
N LEU A 284 8.82 -7.38 -5.86
CA LEU A 284 9.59 -7.99 -4.77
C LEU A 284 9.84 -9.49 -5.01
N ALA A 285 8.82 -10.23 -5.46
CA ALA A 285 8.95 -11.64 -5.80
C ALA A 285 9.97 -11.87 -6.94
N THR A 286 10.00 -11.00 -7.96
CA THR A 286 10.97 -11.07 -9.07
C THR A 286 12.43 -10.92 -8.60
N VAL A 287 12.68 -10.19 -7.52
CA VAL A 287 14.02 -10.07 -6.91
C VAL A 287 14.28 -11.06 -5.76
N GLY A 288 13.35 -11.98 -5.52
CA GLY A 288 13.48 -13.08 -4.54
C GLY A 288 12.87 -12.79 -3.17
N ARG A 289 12.24 -11.63 -2.96
CA ARG A 289 11.54 -11.29 -1.71
C ARG A 289 10.09 -11.74 -1.79
N THR A 290 9.81 -12.96 -1.34
CA THR A 290 8.48 -13.57 -1.44
C THR A 290 7.67 -13.54 -0.15
N ASP A 291 8.23 -13.23 1.01
CA ASP A 291 7.55 -13.17 2.31
C ASP A 291 7.01 -11.76 2.60
N VAL A 292 6.03 -11.37 1.79
CA VAL A 292 5.32 -10.09 1.89
C VAL A 292 3.83 -10.34 2.04
N ALA A 293 3.13 -9.35 2.61
CA ALA A 293 1.69 -9.42 2.84
C ALA A 293 1.00 -8.17 2.28
N VAL A 294 -0.24 -8.31 1.81
CA VAL A 294 -1.04 -7.19 1.28
C VAL A 294 -2.19 -6.88 2.22
N TYR A 295 -2.33 -5.63 2.64
CA TYR A 295 -3.54 -5.14 3.30
C TYR A 295 -4.64 -4.93 2.25
N ASP A 296 -5.56 -5.90 2.18
CA ASP A 296 -6.54 -6.01 1.10
C ASP A 296 -7.48 -4.80 1.03
N GLY A 297 -8.08 -4.42 2.15
CA GLY A 297 -8.97 -3.27 2.25
C GLY A 297 -8.28 -1.94 1.94
N SER A 298 -6.96 -1.85 2.16
CA SER A 298 -6.13 -0.69 1.81
C SER A 298 -6.75 0.66 2.30
N LEU A 299 -6.46 1.78 1.62
CA LEU A 299 -7.05 3.08 1.97
C LEU A 299 -8.58 3.15 1.80
N GLU A 300 -9.20 2.36 0.93
CA GLU A 300 -10.65 2.37 0.79
C GLU A 300 -11.33 1.98 2.11
N GLN A 301 -10.90 0.87 2.72
CA GLN A 301 -11.38 0.45 4.03
C GLN A 301 -10.87 1.35 5.16
N TRP A 302 -9.58 1.71 5.15
CA TRP A 302 -8.99 2.51 6.23
C TRP A 302 -9.59 3.92 6.30
N SER A 303 -9.76 4.57 5.14
CA SER A 303 -10.32 5.92 5.07
C SER A 303 -11.81 5.96 5.40
N ALA A 304 -12.55 4.85 5.24
CA ALA A 304 -13.97 4.78 5.60
C ALA A 304 -14.21 4.78 7.12
N ALA A 305 -13.24 4.34 7.93
CA ALA A 305 -13.33 4.33 9.39
C ALA A 305 -12.95 5.71 9.98
N PRO A 306 -13.89 6.53 10.49
CA PRO A 306 -13.64 7.93 10.83
C PRO A 306 -12.64 8.12 11.99
N ASP A 307 -12.52 7.14 12.87
CA ASP A 307 -11.64 7.11 14.04
C ASP A 307 -10.19 6.72 13.70
N LEU A 308 -9.96 6.05 12.56
CA LEU A 308 -8.62 5.70 12.12
C LEU A 308 -7.89 6.92 11.54
N PRO A 309 -6.62 7.16 11.92
CA PRO A 309 -5.89 8.36 11.51
C PRO A 309 -5.35 8.26 10.08
N LEU A 310 -5.23 9.42 9.44
CA LEU A 310 -4.53 9.62 8.17
C LEU A 310 -3.58 10.80 8.30
N THR A 311 -2.45 10.72 7.59
CA THR A 311 -1.46 11.79 7.46
C THR A 311 -1.53 12.38 6.05
N ARG A 312 -1.34 13.70 5.93
CA ARG A 312 -1.14 14.40 4.64
C ARG A 312 0.30 14.88 4.53
N GLY A 313 0.76 15.12 3.31
CA GLY A 313 2.14 15.52 3.01
C GLY A 313 3.09 14.34 2.79
N ASP A 314 4.36 14.64 2.54
CA ASP A 314 5.38 13.64 2.15
C ASP A 314 5.97 12.87 3.34
N GLU A 315 5.90 13.42 4.55
CA GLU A 315 6.57 12.81 5.70
C GLU A 315 5.73 11.66 6.29
N PRO A 316 6.32 10.46 6.50
CA PRO A 316 5.67 9.35 7.17
C PRO A 316 5.58 9.65 8.68
N THR A 317 4.77 10.64 9.04
CA THR A 317 4.70 11.13 10.42
C THR A 317 3.85 10.17 11.25
N ALA A 318 4.40 9.64 12.33
CA ALA A 318 3.62 8.97 13.35
C ALA A 318 2.86 10.00 14.20
N ARG A 319 1.60 9.70 14.52
CA ARG A 319 0.79 10.52 15.44
C ARG A 319 1.16 10.17 16.87
N LEU A 320 1.16 11.16 17.75
CA LEU A 320 1.28 10.92 19.19
C LEU A 320 -0.08 10.46 19.73
N ASP A 321 -0.13 9.32 20.40
CA ASP A 321 -1.35 8.85 21.06
C ASP A 321 -1.67 9.72 22.31
N PRO A 322 -2.91 9.71 22.82
CA PRO A 322 -3.30 10.57 23.96
C PRO A 322 -2.42 10.41 25.20
N ASP A 323 -1.92 9.20 25.49
CA ASP A 323 -1.07 8.93 26.64
C ASP A 323 0.33 9.52 26.45
N THR A 324 0.91 9.36 25.26
CA THR A 324 2.17 10.01 24.88
C THR A 324 2.05 11.54 24.92
N ARG A 325 0.93 12.10 24.46
CA ARG A 325 0.67 13.54 24.55
C ARG A 325 0.64 13.99 26.02
N GLU A 326 -0.16 13.34 26.87
CA GLU A 326 -0.21 13.69 28.30
C GLU A 326 1.17 13.65 28.95
N LEU A 327 1.96 12.61 28.68
CA LEU A 327 3.29 12.44 29.27
C LEU A 327 4.26 13.54 28.84
N LEU A 328 4.23 13.93 27.57
CA LEU A 328 5.04 15.02 27.03
C LEU A 328 4.56 16.42 27.49
N ASP A 329 3.31 16.57 27.97
CA ASP A 329 2.74 17.86 28.40
C ASP A 329 3.11 18.15 29.85
N ARG A 330 3.42 17.10 30.60
CA ARG A 330 4.01 17.19 31.92
C ARG A 330 5.45 17.71 31.86
N PRO A 331 5.97 18.27 32.96
CA PRO A 331 7.35 18.75 33.04
C PRO A 331 8.38 17.61 33.13
N GLU A 332 8.18 16.50 32.41
CA GLU A 332 9.08 15.34 32.39
C GLU A 332 10.26 15.56 31.46
N PHE A 333 11.46 15.21 31.92
CA PHE A 333 12.65 15.34 31.08
C PHE A 333 12.64 14.30 29.96
N ALA A 334 13.03 14.74 28.77
CA ALA A 334 13.27 13.88 27.63
C ALA A 334 14.76 13.53 27.52
N VAL A 335 15.06 12.30 27.12
CA VAL A 335 16.41 11.87 26.72
C VAL A 335 16.46 11.83 25.20
N LEU A 336 17.17 12.78 24.59
CA LEU A 336 17.44 12.82 23.16
C LEU A 336 18.71 12.03 22.84
N SER A 337 18.58 11.02 21.99
CA SER A 337 19.67 10.29 21.37
C SER A 337 19.97 10.83 19.97
N THR A 338 21.24 11.12 19.70
CA THR A 338 21.77 11.43 18.37
C THR A 338 22.96 10.52 18.05
N THR A 339 23.29 10.31 16.77
CA THR A 339 24.38 9.41 16.39
C THR A 339 25.72 10.16 16.31
N GLU A 340 26.79 9.62 16.90
CA GLU A 340 28.17 10.08 16.77
C GLU A 340 28.78 9.64 15.41
N PRO A 341 29.85 10.28 14.90
CA PRO A 341 30.47 9.89 13.62
C PRO A 341 30.94 8.44 13.57
N ASP A 342 31.25 7.84 14.72
CA ASP A 342 31.65 6.43 14.87
C ASP A 342 30.45 5.47 15.05
N GLY A 343 29.21 5.99 14.99
CA GLY A 343 27.98 5.23 15.15
C GLY A 343 27.48 5.09 16.60
N GLN A 344 28.25 5.54 17.61
CA GLN A 344 27.79 5.48 19.00
C GLN A 344 26.62 6.44 19.27
N ALA A 345 25.80 6.13 20.27
CA ALA A 345 24.70 7.00 20.69
C ALA A 345 25.20 8.09 21.66
N GLN A 346 24.92 9.35 21.34
CA GLN A 346 25.09 10.49 22.24
C GLN A 346 23.74 10.87 22.86
N LEU A 347 23.64 10.75 24.19
CA LEU A 347 22.42 11.02 24.93
C LEU A 347 22.46 12.40 25.61
N SER A 348 21.35 13.13 25.53
CA SER A 348 21.16 14.43 26.19
C SER A 348 19.84 14.48 26.94
N VAL A 349 19.88 14.86 28.22
CA VAL A 349 18.65 15.21 28.97
C VAL A 349 18.22 16.62 28.59
N MET A 350 16.95 16.78 28.21
CA MET A 350 16.41 18.02 27.66
C MET A 350 14.96 18.26 28.11
N TRP A 351 14.57 19.53 28.19
CA TRP A 351 13.15 19.89 28.20
C TRP A 351 12.58 19.68 26.81
N VAL A 352 11.32 19.24 26.78
CA VAL A 352 10.57 18.98 25.56
C VAL A 352 9.25 19.73 25.60
N GLY A 353 8.93 20.34 24.46
CA GLY A 353 7.61 20.87 24.13
C GLY A 353 7.09 20.20 22.87
N ARG A 354 5.94 20.66 22.38
CA ARG A 354 5.34 20.14 21.16
C ARG A 354 4.58 21.19 20.39
N ASP A 355 4.54 20.98 19.08
CA ASP A 355 3.65 21.64 18.14
C ASP A 355 2.93 20.56 17.32
N GLY A 356 1.63 20.36 17.62
CA GLY A 356 0.89 19.20 17.15
C GLY A 356 1.54 17.88 17.57
N ASP A 357 1.95 17.08 16.58
CA ASP A 357 2.66 15.81 16.79
C ASP A 357 4.19 15.95 16.70
N HIS A 358 4.72 17.14 16.40
CA HIS A 358 6.17 17.39 16.40
C HIS A 358 6.66 17.69 17.80
N LEU A 359 7.85 17.20 18.15
CA LEU A 359 8.53 17.55 19.39
C LEU A 359 9.43 18.74 19.14
N LEU A 360 9.42 19.69 20.07
CA LEU A 360 10.24 20.89 20.03
C LEU A 360 11.22 20.88 21.19
N MET A 361 12.48 21.13 20.91
CA MET A 361 13.48 21.31 21.96
C MET A 361 14.47 22.42 21.61
N ALA A 362 14.76 23.31 22.57
CA ALA A 362 15.72 24.39 22.37
C ALA A 362 17.14 23.98 22.81
N THR A 363 18.15 24.34 22.01
CA THR A 363 19.57 24.13 22.38
C THR A 363 20.48 25.16 21.73
N LYS A 364 21.75 25.23 22.14
CA LYS A 364 22.74 26.12 21.51
C LYS A 364 23.26 25.50 20.20
N ALA A 365 23.39 26.30 19.14
CA ALA A 365 23.82 25.85 17.82
C ALA A 365 25.17 25.13 17.82
N GLY A 366 26.07 25.49 18.75
CA GLY A 366 27.40 24.87 18.89
C GLY A 366 27.43 23.51 19.60
N ARG A 367 26.30 22.93 20.03
CA ARG A 367 26.29 21.66 20.79
C ARG A 367 26.54 20.44 19.90
N ARG A 368 27.11 19.37 20.48
CA ARG A 368 27.41 18.12 19.77
C ARG A 368 26.17 17.54 19.07
N LYS A 369 25.04 17.49 19.76
CA LYS A 369 23.74 17.05 19.21
C LYS A 369 23.35 17.77 17.91
N VAL A 370 23.61 19.08 17.80
CA VAL A 370 23.29 19.88 16.59
C VAL A 370 24.19 19.46 15.43
N ARG A 371 25.50 19.26 15.69
CA ARG A 371 26.43 18.73 14.68
C ARG A 371 26.05 17.31 14.23
N ASN A 372 25.62 16.47 15.17
CA ASN A 372 25.16 15.12 14.87
C ASN A 372 23.89 15.15 14.01
N ILE A 373 22.88 15.92 14.38
CA ILE A 373 21.61 16.07 13.65
C ILE A 373 21.82 16.59 12.22
N ARG A 374 22.69 17.60 12.03
CA ARG A 374 23.02 18.12 10.70
C ARG A 374 23.69 17.06 9.79
N ARG A 375 24.36 16.07 10.38
CA ARG A 375 25.02 14.97 9.65
C ARG A 375 24.07 13.79 9.41
N ASP A 376 23.33 13.40 10.44
CA ASP A 376 22.36 12.32 10.42
C ASP A 376 21.11 12.80 11.19
N PRO A 377 19.99 13.06 10.50
CA PRO A 377 18.81 13.63 11.13
C PRO A 377 18.08 12.62 12.03
N ARG A 378 18.42 11.33 12.00
CA ARG A 378 17.72 10.30 12.79
C ARG A 378 17.99 10.50 14.27
N VAL A 379 16.91 10.52 15.06
CA VAL A 379 16.95 10.67 16.51
C VAL A 379 15.99 9.71 17.20
N THR A 380 16.30 9.40 18.45
CA THR A 380 15.36 8.72 19.36
C THR A 380 15.16 9.58 20.58
N VAL A 381 13.92 9.79 21.00
CA VAL A 381 13.54 10.51 22.21
C VAL A 381 12.85 9.54 23.16
N LEU A 382 13.33 9.46 24.40
CA LEU A 382 12.68 8.72 25.47
C LEU A 382 12.11 9.71 26.49
N VAL A 383 10.84 9.58 26.85
CA VAL A 383 10.21 10.33 27.95
C VAL A 383 9.54 9.34 28.89
N TYR A 384 9.76 9.46 30.19
CA TYR A 384 9.22 8.54 31.19
C TYR A 384 8.56 9.30 32.35
N ASP A 385 7.55 8.69 32.98
CA ASP A 385 6.90 9.25 34.15
C ASP A 385 7.84 9.11 35.36
N ARG A 386 8.34 10.22 35.92
CA ARG A 386 9.32 10.17 37.02
C ARG A 386 8.81 9.43 38.25
N GLN A 387 7.50 9.40 38.47
CA GLN A 387 6.87 8.76 39.62
C GLN A 387 6.58 7.28 39.33
N ARG A 388 6.51 6.90 38.05
CA ARG A 388 6.28 5.53 37.59
C ARG A 388 7.21 5.22 36.39
N PRO A 389 8.52 4.99 36.61
CA PRO A 389 9.49 4.94 35.52
C PRO A 389 9.27 3.82 34.48
N THR A 390 8.47 2.81 34.80
CA THR A 390 8.06 1.76 33.85
C THR A 390 7.03 2.25 32.83
N ARG A 391 6.38 3.40 33.09
CA ARG A 391 5.54 4.12 32.13
C ARG A 391 6.40 5.09 31.34
N TYR A 392 6.63 4.81 30.06
CA TYR A 392 7.47 5.63 29.19
C TYR A 392 7.05 5.55 27.73
N THR A 393 7.47 6.52 26.93
CA THR A 393 7.29 6.52 25.49
C THR A 393 8.64 6.65 24.79
N GLU A 394 8.89 5.77 23.83
CA GLU A 394 10.02 5.86 22.91
C GLU A 394 9.53 6.40 21.56
N ILE A 395 10.12 7.51 21.12
CA ILE A 395 9.77 8.19 19.89
C ILE A 395 11.00 8.18 18.98
N ARG A 396 10.93 7.46 17.85
CA ARG A 396 11.94 7.50 16.80
C ARG A 396 11.49 8.49 15.74
N GLY A 397 12.39 9.33 15.25
CA GLY A 397 12.04 10.36 14.29
C GLY A 397 13.23 10.98 13.59
N ARG A 398 12.96 12.06 12.87
CA ARG A 398 13.95 12.92 12.23
C ARG A 398 13.91 14.32 12.80
N ALA A 399 15.08 14.85 13.15
CA ALA A 399 15.24 16.20 13.66
C ALA A 399 15.71 17.15 12.56
N ALA A 400 15.04 18.29 12.43
CA ALA A 400 15.51 19.45 11.69
C ALA A 400 16.01 20.50 12.68
N VAL A 401 17.12 21.17 12.34
CA VAL A 401 17.57 22.37 13.05
C VAL A 401 16.91 23.55 12.37
N THR A 402 16.01 24.24 13.08
CA THR A 402 15.19 25.31 12.52
C THR A 402 15.55 26.67 13.12
N ASP A 403 15.13 27.70 12.40
CA ASP A 403 15.17 29.11 12.70
C ASP A 403 13.88 29.60 13.38
N GLU A 404 13.05 28.67 13.90
CA GLU A 404 11.94 28.96 14.81
C GLU A 404 12.44 29.72 16.06
N ASP A 405 11.55 30.49 16.69
CA ASP A 405 11.89 31.33 17.85
C ASP A 405 12.25 30.49 19.08
N ALA A 406 13.55 30.19 19.19
CA ALA A 406 14.12 29.41 20.28
C ALA A 406 13.98 30.13 21.64
N HIS A 407 13.87 31.46 21.65
CA HIS A 407 13.69 32.25 22.86
C HIS A 407 12.26 32.13 23.39
N ALA A 408 11.26 32.23 22.51
CA ALA A 408 9.88 31.97 22.86
C ALA A 408 9.69 30.55 23.41
N LEU A 409 10.26 29.55 22.72
CA LEU A 409 10.18 28.15 23.14
C LEU A 409 10.84 27.91 24.50
N ILE A 410 12.07 28.40 24.74
CA ILE A 410 12.74 28.15 26.02
C ILE A 410 12.01 28.83 27.20
N ASN A 411 11.40 30.00 26.98
CA ASN A 411 10.60 30.68 28.00
C ASN A 411 9.30 29.92 28.32
N GLU A 412 8.63 29.39 27.31
CA GLU A 412 7.46 28.51 27.51
C GLU A 412 7.86 27.27 28.34
N LEU A 413 8.95 26.61 27.94
CA LEU A 413 9.45 25.43 28.65
C LEU A 413 9.91 25.75 30.07
N ALA A 414 10.58 26.88 30.30
CA ALA A 414 10.98 27.30 31.63
C ALA A 414 9.77 27.46 32.56
N ARG A 415 8.71 28.13 32.09
CA ARG A 415 7.47 28.28 32.88
C ARG A 415 6.86 26.92 33.20
N ARG A 416 6.82 26.01 32.23
CA ARG A 416 6.28 24.66 32.42
C ARG A 416 7.10 23.84 33.43
N TYR A 417 8.42 23.85 33.32
CA TYR A 417 9.30 22.97 34.10
C TYR A 417 9.69 23.52 35.47
N THR A 418 9.70 24.84 35.64
CA THR A 418 10.21 25.50 36.85
C THR A 418 9.20 26.43 37.53
N GLY A 419 8.09 26.78 36.85
CA GLY A 419 7.12 27.75 37.33
C GLY A 419 7.54 29.22 37.17
N ALA A 420 8.71 29.49 36.57
CA ALA A 420 9.26 30.82 36.36
C ALA A 420 9.72 31.02 34.92
N GLU A 421 9.94 32.27 34.51
CA GLU A 421 10.57 32.57 33.21
C GLU A 421 12.01 32.06 33.16
N HIS A 422 12.53 31.87 31.94
CA HIS A 422 13.92 31.46 31.79
C HIS A 422 14.83 32.62 32.22
N LEU A 423 15.45 32.49 33.40
CA LEU A 423 16.40 33.48 33.89
C LEU A 423 17.67 33.44 33.04
N VAL A 424 17.91 34.51 32.29
CA VAL A 424 19.11 34.68 31.47
C VAL A 424 20.03 35.69 32.14
N GLY A 425 21.34 35.38 32.20
CA GLY A 425 22.35 36.33 32.67
C GLY A 425 22.50 37.53 31.74
N SER A 426 22.46 37.32 30.42
CA SER A 426 22.33 38.38 29.41
C SER A 426 21.71 37.89 28.08
N PRO A 427 21.06 38.76 27.28
CA PRO A 427 20.53 38.41 25.96
C PRO A 427 21.57 37.82 24.99
N ALA A 428 22.85 38.20 25.14
CA ALA A 428 23.95 37.70 24.31
C ALA A 428 24.27 36.21 24.57
N GLU A 429 23.96 35.68 25.75
CA GLU A 429 24.20 34.26 26.08
C GLU A 429 23.19 33.31 25.42
N GLU A 430 22.10 33.84 24.87
CA GLU A 430 20.98 33.10 24.29
C GLU A 430 20.83 33.32 22.78
N ALA A 431 21.61 34.25 22.20
CA ALA A 431 21.52 34.65 20.81
C ALA A 431 21.84 33.53 19.80
N ASP A 432 22.51 32.45 20.25
CA ASP A 432 22.93 31.32 19.40
C ASP A 432 22.02 30.08 19.53
N ARG A 433 20.83 30.22 20.13
CA ARG A 433 19.90 29.10 20.27
C ARG A 433 19.14 28.80 19.00
N VAL A 434 18.91 27.51 18.80
CA VAL A 434 18.14 26.93 17.71
C VAL A 434 17.07 26.01 18.27
N VAL A 435 16.00 25.82 17.50
CA VAL A 435 14.99 24.82 17.77
C VAL A 435 15.37 23.53 17.04
N LEU A 436 15.27 22.42 17.76
CA LEU A 436 15.25 21.08 17.19
C LEU A 436 13.78 20.70 17.03
N ARG A 437 13.29 20.71 15.79
CA ARG A 437 11.96 20.22 15.45
C ARG A 437 12.08 18.76 15.05
N ILE A 438 11.47 17.87 15.83
CA ILE A 438 11.54 16.43 15.64
C ILE A 438 10.20 15.95 15.11
N THR A 439 10.20 15.42 13.91
CA THR A 439 9.05 14.73 13.34
C THR A 439 9.10 13.25 13.73
N PRO A 440 8.10 12.71 14.46
CA PRO A 440 8.05 11.29 14.78
C PRO A 440 7.88 10.45 13.52
N ASP A 441 8.70 9.42 13.36
CA ASP A 441 8.47 8.33 12.39
C ASP A 441 7.76 7.15 13.08
N ARG A 442 7.97 6.96 14.39
CA ARG A 442 7.35 5.89 15.18
C ARG A 442 7.25 6.28 16.65
N VAL A 443 6.15 5.88 17.29
CA VAL A 443 5.90 6.06 18.73
C VAL A 443 5.63 4.69 19.35
N ARG A 444 6.24 4.40 20.49
CA ARG A 444 5.97 3.19 21.28
C ARG A 444 5.73 3.59 22.73
N ALA A 445 4.47 3.53 23.14
CA ALA A 445 4.07 3.76 24.52
C ALA A 445 4.16 2.45 25.33
N HIS A 446 4.74 2.55 26.51
CA HIS A 446 4.83 1.49 27.52
C HIS A 446 4.06 1.99 28.75
N ARG A 447 3.01 1.24 29.13
CA ARG A 447 2.02 1.66 30.14
C ARG A 447 2.18 0.92 31.45
#